data_AF-A0A7Y0SKZ7-F1
#
_entry.id   AF-A0A7Y0SKZ7-F1
#
_cell.length_a   1.000
_cell.length_b   1.000
_cell.length_c   1.000
_cell.angle_alpha   90.00
_cell.angle_beta   90.00
_cell.angle_gamma   90.00
#
_symmetry.space_group_name_H-M   'P 1'
#
loop_
_entity.id
_entity.type
_entity.pdbx_description
1 polymer ?
#
loop_
_entity_poly.entity_id
_entity_poly.type
_entity_poly.pdbx_seq_one_letter_code
_entity_poly.pdbx_strand_id
1 'polypeptide(L)'
;YNGSQLPPYALPEQSSQSGYKSRSVQKGTSNFNELRFDDKPGEEHIYLHAEKLFQMLVEDCVDIAVENSKTEKVTNDVNQEVGQNASLKVGKNFSNETGEVLSFNAGKSVEIKVGGASIQMSSSGEINIKGNKISINGSAIAL
;
A
#
# COMPACT_ATOMS: atom_id res chain seq x y z
N TYR A 1 30.99 -16.55 -15.70
CA TYR A 1 31.71 -15.27 -15.61
C TYR A 1 33.16 -15.47 -15.98
N ASN A 2 33.83 -14.44 -16.50
CA ASN A 2 35.24 -14.45 -16.89
C ASN A 2 35.84 -13.04 -16.71
N GLY A 3 37.12 -12.84 -17.03
CA GLY A 3 37.80 -11.55 -16.83
C GLY A 3 37.20 -10.34 -17.57
N SER A 4 36.40 -10.55 -18.62
CA SER A 4 35.70 -9.48 -19.36
C SER A 4 34.21 -9.38 -18.98
N GLN A 5 33.61 -10.49 -18.53
CA GLN A 5 32.23 -10.58 -18.09
C GLN A 5 32.21 -10.97 -16.61
N LEU A 6 32.34 -9.94 -15.76
CA LEU A 6 32.33 -10.07 -14.31
C LEU A 6 30.98 -10.59 -13.78
N PRO A 7 30.97 -11.25 -12.61
CA PRO A 7 29.73 -11.56 -11.90
C PRO A 7 28.89 -10.30 -11.62
N PRO A 8 27.55 -10.44 -11.52
CA PRO A 8 26.63 -9.32 -11.25
C PRO A 8 26.81 -8.73 -9.86
N TYR A 9 27.38 -9.52 -8.95
CA TYR A 9 27.70 -9.14 -7.57
C TYR A 9 29.22 -9.21 -7.39
N ALA A 10 29.79 -8.19 -6.79
CA ALA A 10 31.23 -8.08 -6.59
C ALA A 10 31.71 -9.18 -5.63
N LEU A 11 32.75 -9.92 -6.01
CA LEU A 11 33.33 -10.96 -5.17
C LEU A 11 34.74 -10.53 -4.71
N PRO A 12 35.09 -10.79 -3.44
CA PRO A 12 34.35 -11.58 -2.44
C PRO A 12 33.33 -10.80 -1.60
N GLU A 13 33.23 -9.48 -1.74
CA GLU A 13 32.50 -8.60 -0.81
C GLU A 13 30.99 -8.86 -0.73
N GLN A 14 30.37 -9.28 -1.83
CA GLN A 14 28.94 -9.62 -1.94
C GLN A 14 28.73 -11.14 -2.08
N SER A 15 29.57 -11.93 -1.43
CA SER A 15 29.51 -13.40 -1.47
C SER A 15 28.24 -14.01 -0.87
N SER A 16 27.50 -13.26 -0.05
CA SER A 16 26.17 -13.64 0.47
C SER A 16 25.04 -13.43 -0.54
N GLN A 17 25.29 -12.77 -1.67
CA GLN A 17 24.27 -12.44 -2.66
C GLN A 17 24.17 -13.51 -3.75
N SER A 18 22.95 -13.91 -4.04
CA SER A 18 22.61 -14.84 -5.12
C SER A 18 21.37 -14.37 -5.87
N GLY A 19 21.23 -14.73 -7.15
CA GLY A 19 20.07 -14.28 -7.92
C GLY A 19 20.22 -14.32 -9.43
N TYR A 20 19.20 -13.78 -10.09
CA TYR A 20 19.13 -13.61 -11.53
C TYR A 20 19.01 -12.13 -11.86
N LYS A 21 19.97 -11.62 -12.64
CA LYS A 21 19.98 -10.23 -13.12
C LYS A 21 20.07 -10.22 -14.64
N SER A 22 19.07 -9.64 -15.29
CA SER A 22 19.03 -9.50 -16.75
C SER A 22 19.73 -8.21 -17.20
N ARG A 23 19.72 -7.97 -18.52
CA ARG A 23 20.05 -6.67 -19.10
C ARG A 23 19.15 -6.44 -20.29
N SER A 24 18.55 -5.26 -20.37
CA SER A 24 17.76 -4.89 -21.54
C SER A 24 18.65 -4.85 -22.78
N VAL A 25 18.19 -5.48 -23.86
CA VAL A 25 18.90 -5.51 -25.14
C VAL A 25 19.06 -4.08 -25.68
N GLN A 26 20.24 -3.78 -26.25
CA GLN A 26 20.59 -2.46 -26.81
C GLN A 26 20.52 -1.28 -25.83
N LYS A 27 20.44 -1.54 -24.52
CA LYS A 27 20.45 -0.52 -23.47
C LYS A 27 21.70 -0.63 -22.58
N GLY A 28 21.87 0.37 -21.72
CA GLY A 28 22.99 0.46 -20.79
C GLY A 28 22.88 -0.55 -19.63
N THR A 29 23.94 -0.59 -18.81
CA THR A 29 24.03 -1.46 -17.62
C THR A 29 23.02 -1.12 -16.52
N SER A 30 22.44 0.08 -16.55
CA SER A 30 21.41 0.52 -15.61
C SER A 30 20.02 -0.06 -15.89
N ASN A 31 19.80 -0.69 -17.05
CA ASN A 31 18.47 -1.19 -17.46
C ASN A 31 18.37 -2.71 -17.27
N PHE A 32 17.77 -3.17 -16.18
CA PHE A 32 17.75 -4.59 -15.82
C PHE A 32 16.50 -5.00 -15.02
N ASN A 33 16.12 -6.28 -15.12
CA ASN A 33 15.25 -6.91 -14.13
C ASN A 33 16.13 -7.74 -13.18
N GLU A 34 15.75 -7.82 -11.91
CA GLU A 34 16.52 -8.55 -10.91
C GLU A 34 15.60 -9.29 -9.93
N LEU A 35 15.94 -10.53 -9.63
CA LEU A 35 15.52 -11.23 -8.42
C LEU A 35 16.79 -11.61 -7.67
N ARG A 36 17.00 -11.04 -6.48
CA ARG A 36 18.18 -11.27 -5.64
C ARG A 36 17.79 -11.70 -4.23
N PHE A 37 18.56 -12.62 -3.68
CA PHE A 37 18.58 -13.03 -2.29
C PHE A 37 19.92 -12.61 -1.69
N ASP A 38 19.91 -12.10 -0.48
CA ASP A 38 21.11 -11.83 0.31
C ASP A 38 21.01 -12.60 1.62
N ASP A 39 21.90 -13.56 1.83
CA ASP A 39 21.91 -14.46 2.98
C ASP A 39 22.92 -14.01 4.06
N LYS A 40 23.23 -12.71 4.12
CA LYS A 40 24.08 -12.16 5.18
C LYS A 40 23.34 -12.22 6.52
N PRO A 41 23.88 -12.90 7.55
CA PRO A 41 23.18 -13.07 8.82
C PRO A 41 22.78 -11.73 9.47
N GLY A 42 21.49 -11.56 9.76
CA GLY A 42 20.93 -10.34 10.37
C GLY A 42 20.67 -9.18 9.40
N GLU A 43 20.97 -9.34 8.11
CA GLU A 43 20.73 -8.37 7.04
C GLU A 43 20.04 -9.04 5.82
N GLU A 44 19.37 -10.17 6.06
CA GLU A 44 18.77 -10.97 5.00
C GLU A 44 17.69 -10.16 4.27
N HIS A 45 17.72 -10.20 2.93
CA HIS A 45 16.69 -9.54 2.14
C HIS A 45 16.51 -10.17 0.78
N ILE A 46 15.27 -10.07 0.27
CA ILE A 46 14.92 -10.37 -1.12
C ILE A 46 14.69 -9.05 -1.84
N TYR A 47 15.28 -8.90 -3.02
CA TYR A 47 15.08 -7.74 -3.89
C TYR A 47 14.47 -8.18 -5.22
N LEU A 48 13.33 -7.59 -5.56
CA LEU A 48 12.68 -7.75 -6.85
C LEU A 48 12.62 -6.41 -7.57
N HIS A 49 13.24 -6.33 -8.74
CA HIS A 49 13.26 -5.15 -9.59
C HIS A 49 12.67 -5.46 -10.96
N ALA A 50 11.69 -4.66 -11.37
CA ALA A 50 11.17 -4.64 -12.73
C ALA A 50 11.52 -3.29 -13.37
N GLU A 51 12.26 -3.32 -14.48
CA GLU A 51 12.71 -2.11 -15.20
C GLU A 51 11.56 -1.27 -15.76
N LYS A 52 10.41 -1.90 -16.05
CA LYS A 52 9.30 -1.24 -16.74
C LYS A 52 7.94 -1.59 -16.17
N LEU A 53 7.51 -2.85 -16.33
CA LEU A 53 6.21 -3.33 -15.89
C LEU A 53 6.42 -4.57 -15.03
N PHE A 54 5.85 -4.54 -13.83
CA PHE A 54 5.63 -5.72 -13.01
C PHE A 54 4.14 -6.05 -13.04
N GLN A 55 3.80 -7.28 -13.42
CA GLN A 55 2.44 -7.79 -13.37
C GLN A 55 2.43 -9.03 -12.49
N MET A 56 1.59 -9.02 -11.45
CA MET A 56 1.28 -10.18 -10.64
C MET A 56 -0.17 -10.57 -10.92
N LEU A 57 -0.38 -11.79 -11.39
CA LEU A 57 -1.69 -12.39 -11.56
C LEU A 57 -1.71 -13.68 -10.74
N VAL A 58 -2.72 -13.82 -9.88
CA VAL A 58 -2.92 -14.99 -9.04
C VAL A 58 -4.38 -15.39 -9.13
N GLU A 59 -4.62 -16.62 -9.57
CA GLU A 59 -5.96 -17.12 -9.92
C GLU A 59 -6.78 -17.59 -8.71
N ASP A 60 -6.14 -17.84 -7.58
CA ASP A 60 -6.78 -18.37 -6.37
C ASP A 60 -6.60 -17.43 -5.18
N CYS A 61 -5.42 -17.46 -4.55
CA CYS A 61 -5.19 -16.74 -3.31
C CYS A 61 -3.79 -16.15 -3.20
N VAL A 62 -3.72 -14.92 -2.69
CA VAL A 62 -2.49 -14.28 -2.22
C VAL A 62 -2.65 -14.02 -0.73
N ASP A 63 -1.75 -14.57 0.07
CA ASP A 63 -1.62 -14.27 1.49
C ASP A 63 -0.27 -13.57 1.74
N ILE A 64 -0.32 -12.43 2.45
CA ILE A 64 0.86 -11.60 2.72
C ILE A 64 0.86 -11.27 4.21
N ALA A 65 1.81 -11.85 4.94
CA ALA A 65 2.10 -11.52 6.32
C ALA A 65 3.39 -10.70 6.41
N VAL A 66 3.33 -9.55 7.09
CA VAL A 66 4.50 -8.70 7.38
C VAL A 66 4.56 -8.48 8.89
N GLU A 67 5.58 -9.02 9.54
CA GLU A 67 5.63 -9.08 11.01
C GLU A 67 6.10 -7.77 11.67
N ASN A 68 6.86 -6.94 10.95
CA ASN A 68 7.40 -5.69 11.48
C ASN A 68 6.73 -4.47 10.83
N SER A 69 7.09 -4.15 9.58
CA SER A 69 6.61 -2.94 8.92
C SER A 69 6.46 -3.12 7.41
N LYS A 70 5.40 -2.49 6.86
CA LYS A 70 5.17 -2.35 5.42
C LYS A 70 5.19 -0.87 5.07
N THR A 71 5.97 -0.50 4.06
CA THR A 71 5.96 0.83 3.44
C THR A 71 5.59 0.69 1.98
N GLU A 72 4.63 1.47 1.52
CA GLU A 72 4.18 1.51 0.13
C GLU A 72 4.24 2.96 -0.36
N LYS A 73 4.91 3.17 -1.49
CA LYS A 73 5.03 4.49 -2.11
C LYS A 73 4.65 4.38 -3.57
N VAL A 74 3.61 5.12 -3.94
CA VAL A 74 3.15 5.26 -5.32
C VAL A 74 3.19 6.75 -5.66
N THR A 75 3.78 7.09 -6.80
CA THR A 75 4.04 8.50 -7.18
C THR A 75 2.99 9.08 -8.11
N ASN A 76 2.19 8.22 -8.76
CA ASN A 76 1.10 8.64 -9.62
C ASN A 76 -0.23 8.20 -8.99
N ASP A 77 -0.78 7.06 -9.42
CA ASP A 77 -2.12 6.64 -9.03
C ASP A 77 -2.13 5.27 -8.37
N VAL A 78 -3.00 5.13 -7.37
CA VAL A 78 -3.43 3.85 -6.80
C VAL A 78 -4.90 3.65 -7.12
N ASN A 79 -5.22 2.57 -7.82
CA ASN A 79 -6.59 2.13 -8.06
C ASN A 79 -6.81 0.78 -7.38
N GLN A 80 -7.78 0.72 -6.48
CA GLN A 80 -8.14 -0.50 -5.76
C GLN A 80 -9.62 -0.81 -5.99
N GLU A 81 -9.88 -1.95 -6.63
CA GLU A 81 -11.22 -2.49 -6.85
C GLU A 81 -11.37 -3.79 -6.04
N VAL A 82 -12.46 -3.89 -5.28
CA VAL A 82 -12.77 -5.07 -4.47
C VAL A 82 -14.19 -5.49 -4.79
N GLY A 83 -14.35 -6.69 -5.37
CA GLY A 83 -15.66 -7.16 -5.84
C GLY A 83 -16.67 -7.48 -4.73
N GLN A 84 -16.19 -7.79 -3.52
CA GLN A 84 -17.03 -8.17 -2.38
C GLN A 84 -16.79 -7.25 -1.17
N ASN A 85 -15.93 -7.65 -0.23
CA ASN A 85 -15.75 -6.94 1.04
C ASN A 85 -14.31 -6.44 1.21
N ALA A 86 -14.15 -5.22 1.68
CA ALA A 86 -12.89 -4.67 2.15
C ALA A 86 -13.01 -4.31 3.64
N SER A 87 -12.00 -4.65 4.45
CA SER A 87 -11.97 -4.35 5.88
C SER A 87 -10.60 -3.84 6.31
N LEU A 88 -10.59 -2.73 7.05
CA LEU A 88 -9.38 -2.17 7.65
C LEU A 88 -9.54 -2.11 9.17
N LYS A 89 -8.67 -2.81 9.90
CA LYS A 89 -8.60 -2.75 11.37
C LYS A 89 -7.26 -2.16 11.78
N VAL A 90 -7.31 -1.07 12.54
CA VAL A 90 -6.12 -0.37 13.03
C VAL A 90 -6.11 -0.42 14.55
N GLY A 91 -5.01 -0.91 15.14
CA GLY A 91 -4.91 -1.11 16.59
C GLY A 91 -4.63 0.16 17.40
N LYS A 92 -4.12 1.21 16.75
CA LYS A 92 -3.83 2.51 17.37
C LYS A 92 -4.48 3.64 16.55
N ASN A 93 -3.69 4.35 15.75
CA ASN A 93 -4.14 5.55 15.05
C ASN A 93 -4.29 5.31 13.55
N PHE A 94 -5.39 5.81 12.99
CA PHE A 94 -5.59 5.95 11.54
C PHE A 94 -5.55 7.44 11.18
N SER A 95 -4.68 7.81 10.22
CA SER A 95 -4.56 9.17 9.71
C SER A 95 -4.76 9.15 8.21
N ASN A 96 -5.69 9.97 7.72
CA ASN A 96 -5.93 10.14 6.29
C ASN A 96 -5.92 11.63 5.98
N GLU A 97 -4.99 12.04 5.13
CA GLU A 97 -4.80 13.42 4.71
C GLU A 97 -5.00 13.51 3.20
N THR A 98 -5.78 14.49 2.75
CA THR A 98 -6.09 14.67 1.34
C THR A 98 -5.98 16.16 1.01
N GLY A 99 -5.21 16.48 -0.03
CA GLY A 99 -4.93 17.87 -0.40
C GLY A 99 -6.11 18.61 -1.01
N GLU A 100 -7.04 17.90 -1.67
CA GLU A 100 -8.19 18.50 -2.35
C GLU A 100 -9.52 17.95 -1.84
N VAL A 101 -9.93 16.75 -2.28
CA VAL A 101 -11.26 16.20 -2.00
C VAL A 101 -11.18 14.81 -1.37
N LEU A 102 -11.72 14.66 -0.15
CA LEU A 102 -12.01 13.37 0.46
C LEU A 102 -13.51 13.07 0.29
N SER A 103 -13.85 12.03 -0.49
CA SER A 103 -15.23 11.67 -0.80
C SER A 103 -15.61 10.26 -0.34
N PHE A 104 -16.85 10.09 0.12
CA PHE A 104 -17.43 8.81 0.49
C PHE A 104 -18.79 8.66 -0.17
N ASN A 105 -18.94 7.65 -1.02
CA ASN A 105 -20.21 7.30 -1.66
C ASN A 105 -20.65 5.93 -1.17
N ALA A 106 -21.87 5.82 -0.65
CA ALA A 106 -22.42 4.57 -0.16
C ALA A 106 -23.87 4.41 -0.62
N GLY A 107 -24.23 3.21 -1.07
CA GLY A 107 -25.58 2.93 -1.57
C GLY A 107 -26.65 2.74 -0.49
N LYS A 108 -26.25 2.47 0.77
CA LYS A 108 -27.17 2.22 1.88
C LYS A 108 -27.00 3.19 3.05
N SER A 109 -25.79 3.29 3.58
CA SER A 109 -25.52 4.15 4.74
C SER A 109 -24.03 4.46 4.90
N VAL A 110 -23.74 5.60 5.50
CA VAL A 110 -22.42 5.96 6.05
C VAL A 110 -22.59 6.13 7.55
N GLU A 111 -21.68 5.56 8.34
CA GLU A 111 -21.73 5.61 9.80
C GLU A 111 -20.34 5.87 10.40
N ILE A 112 -20.28 6.82 11.34
CA ILE A 112 -19.10 7.13 12.16
C ILE A 112 -19.52 6.94 13.62
N LYS A 113 -18.85 6.05 14.35
CA LYS A 113 -19.16 5.69 15.74
C LYS A 113 -17.95 5.91 16.64
N VAL A 114 -18.19 6.49 17.82
CA VAL A 114 -17.18 6.67 18.87
C VAL A 114 -17.82 6.37 20.23
N GLY A 115 -17.56 5.18 20.78
CA GLY A 115 -18.23 4.73 22.00
C GLY A 115 -19.76 4.78 21.85
N GLY A 116 -20.43 5.56 22.70
CA GLY A 116 -21.89 5.77 22.64
C GLY A 116 -22.36 6.89 21.69
N ALA A 117 -21.46 7.61 21.02
CA ALA A 117 -21.81 8.67 20.08
C ALA A 117 -21.76 8.18 18.62
N SER A 118 -22.58 8.76 17.75
CA SER A 118 -22.61 8.39 16.33
C SER A 118 -23.10 9.51 15.41
N ILE A 119 -22.60 9.50 14.17
CA ILE A 119 -23.15 10.22 13.02
C ILE A 119 -23.49 9.17 11.97
N GLN A 120 -24.74 9.12 11.51
CA GLN A 120 -25.20 8.18 10.50
C GLN A 120 -26.03 8.89 9.45
N MET A 121 -25.77 8.59 8.18
CA MET A 121 -26.57 9.00 7.02
C MET A 121 -27.09 7.76 6.33
N SER A 122 -28.33 7.76 5.87
CA SER A 122 -28.94 6.61 5.18
C SER A 122 -29.48 7.00 3.81
N SER A 123 -29.73 5.99 2.96
CA SER A 123 -30.28 6.17 1.61
C SER A 123 -31.71 6.73 1.59
N SER A 124 -32.41 6.79 2.73
CA SER A 124 -33.73 7.44 2.83
C SER A 124 -33.62 8.97 2.92
N GLY A 125 -32.40 9.51 3.08
CA GLY A 125 -32.16 10.92 3.37
C GLY A 125 -32.14 11.25 4.87
N GLU A 126 -32.39 10.27 5.74
CA GLU A 126 -32.33 10.47 7.19
C GLU A 126 -30.87 10.66 7.65
N ILE A 127 -30.64 11.70 8.46
CA ILE A 127 -29.38 12.00 9.12
C ILE A 127 -29.59 11.92 10.63
N ASN A 128 -28.92 10.95 11.26
CA ASN A 128 -28.97 10.71 12.70
C ASN A 128 -27.67 11.14 13.37
N ILE A 129 -27.76 12.08 14.33
CA ILE A 129 -26.64 12.52 15.15
C ILE A 129 -26.98 12.24 16.61
N LYS A 130 -26.18 11.41 17.29
CA LYS A 130 -26.42 10.98 18.68
C LYS A 130 -25.21 11.22 19.56
N GLY A 131 -25.46 11.74 20.77
CA GLY A 131 -24.47 11.93 21.83
C GLY A 131 -25.08 12.59 23.07
N ASN A 132 -24.37 12.54 24.20
CA ASN A 132 -24.84 13.14 25.47
C ASN A 132 -25.03 14.67 25.38
N LYS A 133 -24.23 15.32 24.54
CA LYS A 133 -24.29 16.75 24.25
C LYS A 133 -23.88 16.97 22.80
N ILE A 134 -24.69 17.70 22.05
CA ILE A 134 -24.41 18.09 20.66
C ILE A 134 -24.29 19.61 20.64
N SER A 135 -23.11 20.11 20.25
CA SER A 135 -22.85 21.54 20.10
C SER A 135 -22.63 21.84 18.62
N ILE A 136 -23.44 22.71 18.03
CA ILE A 136 -23.29 23.19 16.66
C ILE A 136 -22.91 24.66 16.76
N ASN A 137 -21.70 25.01 16.30
CA ASN A 137 -21.18 26.38 16.33
C ASN A 137 -20.79 26.79 14.91
N GLY A 138 -21.12 28.02 14.51
CA GLY A 138 -20.80 28.58 13.21
C GLY A 138 -21.06 30.07 13.19
N SER A 139 -20.35 30.80 12.34
CA SER A 139 -20.55 32.25 12.15
C SER A 139 -21.91 32.57 11.51
N ALA A 140 -22.50 31.61 10.81
CA ALA A 140 -23.87 31.64 10.32
C ALA A 140 -24.48 30.24 10.47
N ILE A 141 -25.45 30.10 11.36
CA ILE A 141 -26.26 28.89 11.48
C ILE A 141 -27.69 29.27 11.08
N ALA A 142 -28.20 28.64 10.03
CA ALA A 142 -29.63 28.64 9.72
C ALA A 142 -30.22 27.34 10.28
N LEU A 143 -31.22 27.48 11.15
CA LEU A 143 -31.97 26.36 11.75
C LEU A 143 -33.25 26.12 10.95
#